data_AF-A0A831TX52-F1
#
_entry.id   AF-A0A831TX52-F1
#
_cell.length_a   1.000
_cell.length_b   1.000
_cell.length_c   1.000
_cell.angle_alpha   90.00
_cell.angle_beta   90.00
_cell.angle_gamma   90.00
#
_symmetry.space_group_name_H-M   'P 1'
#
loop_
_entity.id
_entity.type
_entity.pdbx_description
1 polymer ?
#
loop_
_entity_poly.entity_id
_entity_poly.type
_entity_poly.pdbx_seq_one_letter_code
_entity_poly.pdbx_strand_id
1 'polypeptide(L)'
;MAPYMSRALGMPIECLADAFRPAVETDLPGILDLRRAVAGGLWWNDEAYLRWRYFRCGVEPSAYWVFEREGEIIGACGLEPVVLVVDGQAFVSQHIGDLDHYAAFRAFTETVQDLCRMYEVRLEDALVVHDVHPEYASTRYALELPGERLGVQHHRAHIASVLAERAMWDTPVIGFAFDGTGYGDDGTIWGGEVFVGSLESGFERVAHLRPAVLPGGDAAARWPVQAAAGFLVQLLDLPDPSAPPFNFPERYRQARELARKGVRTFATTSVGRLFDTVAALLGFTRGITFEGQAAIWLEHLARTAPPVQPYPFPLEGRELDFRPLLAAVIEDRLRGRDPAEIARAFHEAIARAIEQVALQHAEAEGIRHVVLSGGVFQNSLLLAHVKDRLGAYPELIVLVNRDVPPNDGGISLGQAALG
;
A
#
# COMPACT_ATOMS: atom_id res chain seq x y z
N MET A 1 21.38 4.15 -0.83
CA MET A 1 21.15 3.87 0.61
C MET A 1 21.95 4.77 1.55
N ALA A 2 23.28 4.86 1.47
CA ALA A 2 24.12 5.52 2.49
C ALA A 2 23.93 7.04 2.77
N PRO A 3 23.68 7.95 1.80
CA PRO A 3 23.71 9.40 2.07
C PRO A 3 22.53 9.93 2.91
N TYR A 4 21.37 9.26 2.86
CA TYR A 4 20.11 9.76 3.43
C TYR A 4 19.89 9.29 4.87
N MET A 5 20.30 8.06 5.20
CA MET A 5 20.30 7.58 6.59
C MET A 5 21.39 8.29 7.43
N SER A 6 22.52 8.68 6.82
CA SER A 6 23.53 9.58 7.44
C SER A 6 22.92 10.85 8.00
N ARG A 7 22.08 11.55 7.22
CA ARG A 7 21.49 12.82 7.66
C ARG A 7 20.37 12.65 8.68
N ALA A 8 19.57 11.59 8.57
CA ALA A 8 18.51 11.31 9.55
C ALA A 8 19.06 10.91 10.93
N LEU A 9 20.26 10.33 10.96
CA LEU A 9 20.92 9.82 12.17
C LEU A 9 22.09 10.68 12.66
N GLY A 10 22.41 11.79 11.95
CA GLY A 10 23.45 12.75 12.31
C GLY A 10 24.89 12.25 12.15
N MET A 11 25.18 11.41 11.15
CA MET A 11 26.47 10.70 11.01
C MET A 11 27.15 10.86 9.64
N PRO A 12 28.49 10.71 9.56
CA PRO A 12 29.24 10.63 8.30
C PRO A 12 28.82 9.42 7.46
N ILE A 13 28.85 9.56 6.13
CA ILE A 13 28.40 8.52 5.19
C ILE A 13 29.29 7.27 5.23
N GLU A 14 30.55 7.44 5.61
CA GLU A 14 31.55 6.39 5.75
C GLU A 14 31.18 5.42 6.88
N CYS A 15 30.54 5.90 7.94
CA CYS A 15 30.07 5.07 9.07
C CYS A 15 28.82 4.23 8.74
N LEU A 16 28.14 4.46 7.61
CA LEU A 16 26.93 3.72 7.24
C LEU A 16 27.17 2.42 6.50
N ALA A 17 28.27 2.34 5.75
CA ALA A 17 28.63 1.10 5.07
C ALA A 17 29.02 0.02 6.10
N ASP A 18 29.68 0.42 7.18
CA ASP A 18 30.13 -0.48 8.25
C ASP A 18 29.00 -0.91 9.22
N ALA A 19 27.93 -0.11 9.32
CA ALA A 19 26.81 -0.32 10.24
C ALA A 19 25.59 -1.04 9.61
N PHE A 20 25.58 -1.21 8.28
CA PHE A 20 24.57 -1.99 7.57
C PHE A 20 25.01 -3.43 7.46
N ARG A 21 24.20 -4.35 7.99
CA ARG A 21 24.45 -5.78 7.78
C ARG A 21 23.15 -6.59 7.67
N PRO A 22 23.23 -7.77 7.04
CA PRO A 22 22.23 -8.81 7.19
C PRO A 22 21.79 -9.00 8.64
N ALA A 23 20.48 -9.08 8.86
CA ALA A 23 19.92 -9.46 10.16
C ALA A 23 20.23 -10.94 10.48
N VAL A 24 20.63 -11.22 11.72
CA VAL A 24 20.92 -12.57 12.27
C VAL A 24 20.06 -12.86 13.51
N GLU A 25 20.07 -14.09 14.05
CA GLU A 25 19.13 -14.51 15.11
C GLU A 25 19.21 -13.65 16.36
N THR A 26 20.41 -13.20 16.69
CA THR A 26 20.68 -12.36 17.86
C THR A 26 20.09 -10.95 17.73
N ASP A 27 19.72 -10.53 16.52
CA ASP A 27 19.11 -9.21 16.25
C ASP A 27 17.61 -9.19 16.54
N LEU A 28 16.99 -10.36 16.64
CA LEU A 28 15.54 -10.51 16.77
C LEU A 28 14.94 -9.71 17.94
N PRO A 29 15.51 -9.72 19.17
CA PRO A 29 14.99 -8.91 20.26
C PRO A 29 14.99 -7.41 19.96
N GLY A 30 16.07 -6.89 19.35
CA GLY A 30 16.18 -5.48 19.00
C GLY A 30 15.22 -5.06 17.88
N ILE A 31 15.01 -5.93 16.89
CA ILE A 31 14.01 -5.71 15.82
C ILE A 31 12.59 -5.68 16.41
N LEU A 32 12.29 -6.60 17.33
CA LEU A 32 11.01 -6.66 18.04
C LEU A 32 10.78 -5.41 18.89
N ASP A 33 11.80 -4.95 19.60
CA ASP A 33 11.70 -3.78 20.47
C ASP A 33 11.57 -2.48 19.66
N LEU A 34 12.31 -2.33 18.55
CA LEU A 34 12.11 -1.23 17.61
C LEU A 34 10.70 -1.23 17.04
N ARG A 35 10.19 -2.41 16.61
CA ARG A 35 8.82 -2.54 16.12
C ARG A 35 7.79 -2.18 17.20
N ARG A 36 7.96 -2.64 18.43
CA ARG A 36 7.08 -2.32 19.57
C ARG A 36 7.10 -0.82 19.89
N ALA A 37 8.27 -0.19 19.81
CA ALA A 37 8.45 1.24 20.06
C ALA A 37 7.84 2.11 18.96
N VAL A 38 7.94 1.68 17.69
CA VAL A 38 7.40 2.41 16.53
C VAL A 38 5.91 2.17 16.36
N ALA A 39 5.46 0.92 16.48
CA ALA A 39 4.08 0.52 16.20
C ALA A 39 3.17 0.53 17.44
N GLY A 40 3.71 0.77 18.64
CA GLY A 40 2.96 0.92 19.88
C GLY A 40 2.14 -0.31 20.26
N GLY A 41 2.74 -1.28 20.97
CA GLY A 41 2.03 -2.42 21.56
C GLY A 41 1.22 -3.25 20.56
N LEU A 42 1.87 -4.22 19.91
CA LEU A 42 1.34 -4.90 18.73
C LEU A 42 0.24 -5.94 19.04
N TRP A 43 -0.76 -5.97 18.15
CA TRP A 43 -1.89 -6.91 18.06
C TRP A 43 -1.54 -8.17 17.23
N TRP A 44 -0.24 -8.40 16.97
CA TRP A 44 0.31 -9.47 16.12
C TRP A 44 1.41 -10.24 16.86
N ASN A 45 1.66 -11.50 16.48
CA ASN A 45 2.75 -12.31 17.04
C ASN A 45 4.04 -12.16 16.22
N ASP A 46 4.71 -11.01 16.37
CA ASP A 46 5.97 -10.73 15.66
C ASP A 46 7.03 -11.79 15.92
N GLU A 47 7.09 -12.31 17.14
CA GLU A 47 8.11 -13.28 17.49
C GLU A 47 7.92 -14.60 16.74
N ALA A 48 6.69 -15.11 16.62
CA ALA A 48 6.42 -16.34 15.87
C ALA A 48 6.69 -16.18 14.37
N TYR A 49 6.26 -15.06 13.78
CA TYR A 49 6.50 -14.78 12.36
C TYR A 49 7.99 -14.63 12.06
N LEU A 50 8.72 -13.83 12.85
CA LEU A 50 10.14 -13.61 12.61
C LEU A 50 10.93 -14.92 12.90
N ARG A 51 10.64 -15.68 13.97
CA ARG A 51 11.33 -16.96 14.23
C ARG A 51 11.11 -17.99 13.12
N TRP A 52 9.90 -18.10 12.56
CA TRP A 52 9.62 -18.94 11.39
C TRP A 52 10.35 -18.45 10.12
N ARG A 53 10.44 -17.12 9.95
CA ARG A 53 11.02 -16.45 8.77
C ARG A 53 12.56 -16.46 8.71
N TYR A 54 13.28 -16.61 9.82
CA TYR A 54 14.73 -16.36 9.84
C TYR A 54 15.64 -17.45 10.43
N PHE A 55 15.21 -18.26 11.42
CA PHE A 55 16.20 -18.86 12.35
C PHE A 55 16.14 -20.38 12.63
N ARG A 56 15.67 -21.20 11.67
CA ARG A 56 15.95 -22.66 11.63
C ARG A 56 15.95 -23.18 10.19
N CYS A 57 16.80 -24.11 9.75
CA CYS A 57 18.14 -24.51 10.16
C CYS A 57 18.86 -24.91 8.85
N GLY A 58 19.95 -24.21 8.50
CA GLY A 58 20.70 -24.38 7.24
C GLY A 58 21.69 -23.24 6.91
N VAL A 59 21.37 -22.00 7.34
CA VAL A 59 22.24 -20.79 7.50
C VAL A 59 22.96 -20.28 6.22
N GLU A 60 22.88 -19.04 5.71
CA GLU A 60 22.20 -17.73 5.98
C GLU A 60 22.63 -16.72 4.85
N PRO A 61 22.20 -15.42 4.76
CA PRO A 61 21.14 -14.71 5.48
C PRO A 61 20.31 -13.64 4.67
N SER A 62 19.16 -13.31 5.28
CA SER A 62 18.49 -12.00 5.37
C SER A 62 17.74 -11.39 4.17
N ALA A 63 16.41 -11.44 4.26
CA ALA A 63 15.49 -10.57 3.53
C ALA A 63 15.19 -9.24 4.29
N TYR A 64 16.06 -8.88 5.24
CA TYR A 64 16.00 -7.66 6.03
C TYR A 64 17.40 -7.21 6.40
N TRP A 65 17.69 -5.94 6.15
CA TRP A 65 18.93 -5.31 6.57
C TRP A 65 18.69 -4.55 7.87
N VAL A 66 19.52 -4.84 8.87
CA VAL A 66 19.54 -4.08 10.12
C VAL A 66 20.58 -2.98 10.01
N PHE A 67 20.22 -1.84 10.59
CA PHE A 67 21.17 -0.78 10.85
C PHE A 67 21.49 -0.79 12.34
N GLU A 68 22.72 -1.15 12.68
CA GLU A 68 23.18 -1.36 14.05
C GLU A 68 24.20 -0.27 14.44
N ARG A 69 24.05 0.29 15.63
CA ARG A 69 25.01 1.23 16.21
C ARG A 69 25.31 0.84 17.65
N GLU A 70 26.59 0.63 17.96
CA GLU A 70 27.06 0.35 19.32
C GLU A 70 26.34 -0.86 19.97
N GLY A 71 25.84 -1.80 19.18
CA GLY A 71 25.07 -2.97 19.64
C GLY A 71 23.55 -2.82 19.57
N GLU A 72 23.01 -1.67 19.15
CA GLU A 72 21.57 -1.39 19.12
C GLU A 72 21.02 -1.20 17.69
N ILE A 73 19.84 -1.77 17.42
CA ILE A 73 19.19 -1.76 16.09
C ILE A 73 18.21 -0.60 15.97
N ILE A 74 18.27 0.13 14.85
CA ILE A 74 17.46 1.35 14.67
C ILE A 74 16.68 1.47 13.33
N GLY A 75 16.55 0.41 12.49
CA GLY A 75 15.70 0.41 11.25
C GLY A 75 15.60 -0.92 10.45
N ALA A 76 14.57 -1.07 9.56
CA ALA A 76 14.23 -2.28 8.73
C ALA A 76 13.28 -2.01 7.47
N CYS A 77 13.30 -2.77 6.32
CA CYS A 77 12.52 -2.53 5.04
C CYS A 77 12.15 -3.78 4.13
N GLY A 78 11.16 -3.75 3.16
CA GLY A 78 10.90 -4.79 2.08
C GLY A 78 9.73 -4.68 1.00
N LEU A 79 9.77 -5.41 -0.18
CA LEU A 79 8.65 -5.95 -1.10
C LEU A 79 8.66 -7.46 -1.65
N GLU A 80 7.48 -8.04 -2.03
CA GLU A 80 7.03 -9.34 -2.70
C GLU A 80 7.56 -10.78 -2.33
N PRO A 81 6.66 -11.77 -2.02
CA PRO A 81 6.96 -13.22 -1.92
C PRO A 81 6.19 -14.14 -2.92
N VAL A 82 6.72 -15.36 -3.15
CA VAL A 82 6.13 -16.47 -3.91
C VAL A 82 5.23 -17.32 -3.00
N VAL A 83 4.10 -17.84 -3.49
CA VAL A 83 3.28 -18.84 -2.78
C VAL A 83 3.18 -20.12 -3.60
N LEU A 84 3.44 -21.27 -2.98
CA LEU A 84 3.17 -22.59 -3.55
C LEU A 84 2.03 -23.25 -2.77
N VAL A 85 1.01 -23.76 -3.45
CA VAL A 85 -0.08 -24.53 -2.83
C VAL A 85 0.04 -26.00 -3.18
N VAL A 86 0.12 -26.86 -2.17
CA VAL A 86 0.14 -28.33 -2.33
C VAL A 86 -0.81 -28.94 -1.31
N ASP A 87 -1.70 -29.82 -1.76
CA ASP A 87 -2.69 -30.52 -0.91
C ASP A 87 -3.49 -29.58 0.01
N GLY A 88 -3.86 -28.40 -0.51
CA GLY A 88 -4.61 -27.38 0.23
C GLY A 88 -3.81 -26.60 1.27
N GLN A 89 -2.48 -26.76 1.30
CA GLN A 89 -1.58 -25.99 2.18
C GLN A 89 -0.81 -24.96 1.37
N ALA A 90 -0.82 -23.71 1.82
CA ALA A 90 -0.07 -22.61 1.21
C ALA A 90 1.29 -22.43 1.88
N PHE A 91 2.35 -22.54 1.09
CA PHE A 91 3.73 -22.30 1.49
C PHE A 91 4.18 -20.95 0.93
N VAL A 92 4.23 -19.95 1.81
CA VAL A 92 4.69 -18.61 1.46
C VAL A 92 6.21 -18.57 1.57
N SER A 93 6.89 -18.09 0.53
CA SER A 93 8.33 -17.93 0.53
C SER A 93 8.79 -16.83 1.47
N GLN A 94 10.10 -16.79 1.70
CA GLN A 94 10.73 -15.57 2.16
C GLN A 94 10.45 -14.42 1.19
N HIS A 95 10.60 -13.24 1.73
CA HIS A 95 10.57 -12.02 0.97
C HIS A 95 11.76 -11.87 0.02
N ILE A 96 11.52 -11.41 -1.20
CA ILE A 96 12.54 -11.41 -2.26
C ILE A 96 13.04 -10.00 -2.60
N GLY A 97 12.19 -8.98 -2.44
CA GLY A 97 12.49 -7.58 -2.75
C GLY A 97 11.85 -7.13 -4.06
N ASP A 98 12.20 -5.91 -4.46
CA ASP A 98 11.72 -5.28 -5.69
C ASP A 98 12.30 -5.98 -6.94
N LEU A 99 11.42 -6.65 -7.69
CA LEU A 99 11.78 -7.46 -8.85
C LEU A 99 12.29 -6.66 -10.05
N ASP A 100 12.26 -5.32 -10.02
CA ASP A 100 12.97 -4.47 -10.99
C ASP A 100 14.50 -4.61 -10.87
N HIS A 101 14.99 -5.06 -9.71
CA HIS A 101 16.40 -5.32 -9.49
C HIS A 101 16.75 -6.75 -9.94
N TYR A 102 17.71 -6.88 -10.84
CA TYR A 102 18.13 -8.19 -11.39
C TYR A 102 18.47 -9.24 -10.31
N ALA A 103 19.09 -8.81 -9.20
CA ALA A 103 19.41 -9.73 -8.09
C ALA A 103 18.15 -10.27 -7.40
N ALA A 104 17.13 -9.44 -7.21
CA ALA A 104 15.84 -9.86 -6.65
C ALA A 104 15.10 -10.77 -7.64
N PHE A 105 15.09 -10.44 -8.94
CA PHE A 105 14.50 -11.29 -9.96
C PHE A 105 15.17 -12.67 -10.02
N ARG A 106 16.51 -12.73 -9.96
CA ARG A 106 17.27 -13.98 -9.85
C ARG A 106 16.83 -14.81 -8.65
N ALA A 107 16.83 -14.21 -7.46
CA ALA A 107 16.40 -14.88 -6.23
C ALA A 107 14.94 -15.36 -6.29
N PHE A 108 14.06 -14.60 -6.96
CA PHE A 108 12.68 -14.98 -7.20
C PHE A 108 12.59 -16.25 -8.05
N THR A 109 13.27 -16.28 -9.20
CA THR A 109 13.26 -17.46 -10.08
C THR A 109 13.88 -18.70 -9.43
N GLU A 110 14.96 -18.52 -8.66
CA GLU A 110 15.59 -19.59 -7.89
C GLU A 110 14.64 -20.12 -6.80
N THR A 111 13.94 -19.24 -6.09
CA THR A 111 12.95 -19.60 -5.06
C THR A 111 11.78 -20.41 -5.63
N VAL A 112 11.25 -20.04 -6.79
CA VAL A 112 10.19 -20.82 -7.47
C VAL A 112 10.68 -22.23 -7.76
N GLN A 113 11.89 -22.37 -8.32
CA GLN A 113 12.48 -23.67 -8.65
C GLN A 113 12.76 -24.52 -7.40
N ASP A 114 13.22 -23.88 -6.32
CA ASP A 114 13.52 -24.55 -5.05
C ASP A 114 12.24 -25.09 -4.39
N LEU A 115 11.18 -24.28 -4.33
CA LEU A 115 9.89 -24.70 -3.78
C LEU A 115 9.29 -25.85 -4.59
N CYS A 116 9.25 -25.74 -5.92
CA CYS A 116 8.75 -26.84 -6.76
C CYS A 116 9.56 -28.13 -6.57
N ARG A 117 10.89 -28.04 -6.46
CA ARG A 117 11.73 -29.22 -6.19
C ARG A 117 11.50 -29.81 -4.80
N MET A 118 11.40 -28.98 -3.78
CA MET A 118 11.23 -29.40 -2.38
C MET A 118 9.91 -30.14 -2.17
N TYR A 119 8.84 -29.69 -2.83
CA TYR A 119 7.50 -30.27 -2.72
C TYR A 119 7.14 -31.19 -3.91
N GLU A 120 8.12 -31.56 -4.73
CA GLU A 120 7.97 -32.48 -5.86
C GLU A 120 6.87 -32.05 -6.87
N VAL A 121 6.65 -30.75 -7.02
CA VAL A 121 5.66 -30.18 -7.95
C VAL A 121 6.28 -30.02 -9.33
N ARG A 122 5.65 -30.63 -10.34
CA ARG A 122 5.99 -30.41 -11.75
C ARG A 122 5.23 -29.20 -12.28
N LEU A 123 5.95 -28.19 -12.77
CA LEU A 123 5.36 -26.95 -13.29
C LEU A 123 4.40 -27.16 -14.48
N GLU A 124 4.56 -28.24 -15.23
CA GLU A 124 3.66 -28.62 -16.33
C GLU A 124 2.25 -29.03 -15.87
N ASP A 125 2.12 -29.51 -14.61
CA ASP A 125 0.85 -29.89 -14.01
C ASP A 125 0.28 -28.81 -13.07
N ALA A 126 1.04 -27.73 -12.86
CA ALA A 126 0.68 -26.67 -11.92
C ALA A 126 -0.10 -25.54 -12.61
N LEU A 127 -1.06 -24.97 -11.88
CA LEU A 127 -1.63 -23.67 -12.23
C LEU A 127 -0.70 -22.56 -11.72
N VAL A 128 -0.20 -21.74 -12.65
CA VAL A 128 0.63 -20.58 -12.34
C VAL A 128 -0.25 -19.34 -12.28
N VAL A 129 -0.49 -18.85 -11.08
CA VAL A 129 -1.26 -17.61 -10.86
C VAL A 129 -0.31 -16.41 -10.80
N HIS A 130 -0.67 -15.32 -11.47
CA HIS A 130 0.15 -14.10 -11.50
C HIS A 130 -0.72 -12.83 -11.58
N ASP A 131 -0.12 -11.66 -11.38
CA ASP A 131 -0.84 -10.39 -11.55
C ASP A 131 -1.19 -10.16 -13.03
N VAL A 132 -2.33 -9.52 -13.30
CA VAL A 132 -2.73 -9.13 -14.66
C VAL A 132 -1.84 -8.05 -15.29
N HIS A 133 -0.98 -7.37 -14.51
CA HIS A 133 -0.06 -6.36 -15.03
C HIS A 133 0.94 -6.97 -16.04
N PRO A 134 0.92 -6.58 -17.32
CA PRO A 134 1.68 -7.26 -18.37
C PRO A 134 3.19 -7.05 -18.28
N GLU A 135 3.63 -5.91 -17.72
CA GLU A 135 5.08 -5.57 -17.66
C GLU A 135 5.77 -6.03 -16.37
N TYR A 136 5.03 -6.54 -15.37
CA TYR A 136 5.64 -7.03 -14.13
C TYR A 136 6.64 -8.14 -14.43
N ALA A 137 7.80 -8.12 -13.77
CA ALA A 137 8.82 -9.14 -13.95
C ALA A 137 8.30 -10.54 -13.57
N SER A 138 7.50 -10.62 -12.51
CA SER A 138 6.79 -11.83 -12.08
C SER A 138 5.81 -12.34 -13.16
N THR A 139 5.01 -11.46 -13.77
CA THR A 139 4.10 -11.82 -14.88
C THR A 139 4.85 -12.31 -16.10
N ARG A 140 5.90 -11.61 -16.53
CA ARG A 140 6.72 -12.03 -17.67
C ARG A 140 7.35 -13.41 -17.44
N TYR A 141 7.87 -13.65 -16.24
CA TYR A 141 8.38 -14.97 -15.87
C TYR A 141 7.29 -16.04 -15.87
N ALA A 142 6.12 -15.76 -15.27
CA ALA A 142 4.99 -16.70 -15.25
C ALA A 142 4.54 -17.11 -16.66
N LEU A 143 4.56 -16.18 -17.63
CA LEU A 143 4.23 -16.44 -19.03
C LEU A 143 5.24 -17.35 -19.75
N GLU A 144 6.47 -17.44 -19.27
CA GLU A 144 7.51 -18.33 -19.81
C GLU A 144 7.42 -19.76 -19.24
N LEU A 145 6.64 -19.98 -18.18
CA LEU A 145 6.50 -21.29 -17.53
C LEU A 145 5.55 -22.22 -18.32
N PRO A 146 5.82 -23.55 -18.32
CA PRO A 146 5.11 -24.53 -19.16
C PRO A 146 3.69 -24.89 -18.68
N GLY A 147 3.27 -24.46 -17.48
CA GLY A 147 1.97 -24.79 -16.89
C GLY A 147 0.79 -24.00 -17.44
N GLU A 148 -0.42 -24.32 -16.96
CA GLU A 148 -1.59 -23.46 -17.15
C GLU A 148 -1.37 -22.15 -16.38
N ARG A 149 -1.93 -21.05 -16.87
CA ARG A 149 -1.71 -19.71 -16.30
C ARG A 149 -3.02 -19.00 -16.08
N LEU A 150 -3.12 -18.33 -14.93
CA LEU A 150 -4.27 -17.49 -14.59
C LEU A 150 -3.79 -16.11 -14.13
N GLY A 151 -4.27 -15.08 -14.81
CA GLY A 151 -4.08 -13.69 -14.37
C GLY A 151 -5.14 -13.31 -13.34
N VAL A 152 -4.70 -12.83 -12.18
CA VAL A 152 -5.56 -12.34 -11.10
C VAL A 152 -5.36 -10.85 -10.91
N GLN A 153 -6.47 -10.14 -10.75
CA GLN A 153 -6.44 -8.69 -10.57
C GLN A 153 -5.89 -8.31 -9.19
N HIS A 154 -4.93 -7.40 -9.17
CA HIS A 154 -4.17 -6.93 -8.01
C HIS A 154 -5.02 -6.63 -6.76
N HIS A 155 -6.04 -5.79 -6.91
CA HIS A 155 -6.83 -5.32 -5.77
C HIS A 155 -7.81 -6.39 -5.26
N ARG A 156 -8.30 -7.27 -6.15
CA ARG A 156 -9.05 -8.47 -5.75
C ARG A 156 -8.16 -9.43 -4.95
N ALA A 157 -6.89 -9.57 -5.32
CA ALA A 157 -5.92 -10.36 -4.57
C ALA A 157 -5.64 -9.78 -3.17
N HIS A 158 -5.58 -8.44 -3.01
CA HIS A 158 -5.52 -7.82 -1.68
C HIS A 158 -6.69 -8.25 -0.79
N ILE A 159 -7.95 -8.11 -1.27
CA ILE A 159 -9.13 -8.54 -0.51
C ILE A 159 -9.11 -10.05 -0.24
N ALA A 160 -8.78 -10.85 -1.25
CA ALA A 160 -8.71 -12.30 -1.16
C ALA A 160 -7.72 -12.77 -0.09
N SER A 161 -6.57 -12.10 0.04
CA SER A 161 -5.55 -12.47 1.02
C SER A 161 -6.07 -12.46 2.47
N VAL A 162 -6.96 -11.52 2.81
CA VAL A 162 -7.61 -11.41 4.13
C VAL A 162 -8.59 -12.55 4.38
N LEU A 163 -9.32 -12.98 3.35
CA LEU A 163 -10.28 -14.08 3.44
C LEU A 163 -9.57 -15.44 3.48
N ALA A 164 -8.51 -15.59 2.69
CA ALA A 164 -7.72 -16.81 2.58
C ALA A 164 -7.08 -17.20 3.92
N GLU A 165 -6.41 -16.26 4.61
CA GLU A 165 -5.80 -16.54 5.93
C GLU A 165 -6.83 -16.90 7.02
N ARG A 166 -8.13 -16.69 6.76
CA ARG A 166 -9.25 -17.04 7.66
C ARG A 166 -10.10 -18.20 7.16
N ALA A 167 -9.76 -18.79 6.01
CA ALA A 167 -10.58 -19.81 5.33
C ALA A 167 -12.05 -19.37 5.12
N MET A 168 -12.27 -18.08 4.83
CA MET A 168 -13.61 -17.49 4.64
C MET A 168 -13.99 -17.49 3.15
N TRP A 169 -14.21 -18.68 2.58
CA TRP A 169 -14.37 -18.88 1.13
C TRP A 169 -15.69 -18.32 0.57
N ASP A 170 -16.79 -18.59 1.25
CA ASP A 170 -18.16 -18.26 0.84
C ASP A 170 -18.64 -16.93 1.44
N THR A 171 -17.88 -16.33 2.36
CA THR A 171 -18.33 -15.18 3.14
C THR A 171 -18.39 -13.91 2.27
N PRO A 172 -19.58 -13.30 2.11
CA PRO A 172 -19.70 -12.02 1.43
C PRO A 172 -19.05 -10.91 2.24
N VAL A 173 -18.27 -10.07 1.57
CA VAL A 173 -17.58 -8.93 2.18
C VAL A 173 -17.73 -7.66 1.35
N ILE A 174 -17.60 -6.52 2.01
CA ILE A 174 -17.34 -5.21 1.41
C ILE A 174 -15.84 -4.95 1.56
N GLY A 175 -15.08 -5.07 0.47
CA GLY A 175 -13.63 -4.98 0.46
C GLY A 175 -13.12 -3.63 -0.02
N PHE A 176 -12.40 -2.90 0.83
CA PHE A 176 -11.67 -1.69 0.48
C PHE A 176 -10.22 -2.05 0.18
N ALA A 177 -9.80 -1.88 -1.08
CA ALA A 177 -8.45 -2.13 -1.55
C ALA A 177 -7.79 -0.79 -1.92
N PHE A 178 -7.16 -0.14 -0.93
CA PHE A 178 -6.55 1.18 -1.09
C PHE A 178 -5.04 1.07 -1.13
N ASP A 179 -4.44 1.52 -2.24
CA ASP A 179 -3.01 1.36 -2.52
C ASP A 179 -2.41 2.52 -3.32
N GLY A 180 -1.12 2.44 -3.61
CA GLY A 180 -0.37 3.31 -4.50
C GLY A 180 -0.70 3.05 -5.96
N THR A 181 -0.58 1.82 -6.44
CA THR A 181 -0.77 1.45 -7.85
C THR A 181 -1.09 -0.03 -7.99
N GLY A 182 -2.05 -0.37 -8.85
CA GLY A 182 -2.21 -1.72 -9.38
C GLY A 182 -2.93 -1.69 -10.72
N TYR A 183 -2.74 -2.73 -11.54
CA TYR A 183 -3.30 -2.77 -12.89
C TYR A 183 -4.82 -3.03 -12.84
N GLY A 184 -5.58 -2.12 -13.45
CA GLY A 184 -7.03 -2.22 -13.57
C GLY A 184 -7.48 -3.12 -14.72
N ASP A 185 -8.69 -3.67 -14.61
CA ASP A 185 -9.30 -4.47 -15.70
C ASP A 185 -9.48 -3.64 -17.00
N ASP A 186 -9.53 -2.31 -16.87
CA ASP A 186 -9.65 -1.34 -17.95
C ASP A 186 -8.30 -0.80 -18.45
N GLY A 187 -7.18 -1.37 -17.96
CA GLY A 187 -5.82 -0.92 -18.28
C GLY A 187 -5.44 0.41 -17.64
N THR A 188 -6.22 0.93 -16.69
CA THR A 188 -5.90 2.13 -15.92
C THR A 188 -5.20 1.78 -14.60
N ILE A 189 -4.70 2.80 -13.89
CA ILE A 189 -3.98 2.61 -12.63
C ILE A 189 -4.98 2.67 -11.47
N TRP A 190 -5.32 1.53 -10.91
CA TRP A 190 -6.18 1.44 -9.73
C TRP A 190 -5.40 1.68 -8.43
N GLY A 191 -6.12 1.95 -7.34
CA GLY A 191 -5.53 2.15 -6.00
C GLY A 191 -6.52 2.70 -4.97
N GLY A 192 -7.81 2.69 -5.26
CA GLY A 192 -8.84 3.28 -4.41
C GLY A 192 -10.17 2.58 -4.60
N GLU A 193 -10.13 1.26 -4.66
CA GLU A 193 -11.25 0.44 -5.13
C GLU A 193 -12.07 -0.13 -3.98
N VAL A 194 -13.37 -0.27 -4.21
CA VAL A 194 -14.29 -0.96 -3.32
C VAL A 194 -14.95 -2.10 -4.07
N PHE A 195 -14.90 -3.29 -3.50
CA PHE A 195 -15.48 -4.51 -4.05
C PHE A 195 -16.55 -5.10 -3.14
N VAL A 196 -17.48 -5.83 -3.73
CA VAL A 196 -18.41 -6.69 -3.02
C VAL A 196 -18.36 -8.10 -3.60
N GLY A 197 -18.39 -9.11 -2.73
CA GLY A 197 -18.42 -10.51 -3.13
C GLY A 197 -17.72 -11.44 -2.13
N SER A 198 -17.34 -12.63 -2.59
CA SER A 198 -16.61 -13.63 -1.80
C SER A 198 -15.49 -14.26 -2.65
N LEU A 199 -14.62 -15.08 -2.05
CA LEU A 199 -13.63 -15.82 -2.83
C LEU A 199 -14.32 -16.75 -3.87
N GLU A 200 -15.39 -17.42 -3.45
CA GLU A 200 -16.12 -18.37 -4.31
C GLU A 200 -16.93 -17.70 -5.43
N SER A 201 -17.57 -16.57 -5.14
CA SER A 201 -18.41 -15.85 -6.12
C SER A 201 -17.62 -14.83 -6.96
N GLY A 202 -16.38 -14.55 -6.58
CA GLY A 202 -15.58 -13.46 -7.11
C GLY A 202 -15.98 -12.10 -6.54
N PHE A 203 -15.29 -11.06 -7.01
CA PHE A 203 -15.44 -9.69 -6.50
C PHE A 203 -15.89 -8.73 -7.60
N GLU A 204 -17.06 -8.12 -7.41
CA GLU A 204 -17.57 -7.04 -8.24
C GLU A 204 -17.05 -5.70 -7.71
N ARG A 205 -16.44 -4.89 -8.58
CA ARG A 205 -16.11 -3.49 -8.23
C ARG A 205 -17.43 -2.75 -8.07
N VAL A 206 -17.67 -2.07 -6.94
CA VAL A 206 -18.92 -1.33 -6.66
C VAL A 206 -18.70 0.18 -6.51
N ALA A 207 -17.55 0.60 -5.99
CA ALA A 207 -17.18 2.01 -5.92
C ALA A 207 -15.67 2.18 -6.13
N HIS A 208 -15.23 3.40 -6.40
CA HIS A 208 -13.83 3.74 -6.54
C HIS A 208 -13.57 5.21 -6.26
N LEU A 209 -12.31 5.59 -6.04
CA LEU A 209 -11.91 7.00 -6.07
C LEU A 209 -12.26 7.60 -7.44
N ARG A 210 -12.74 8.85 -7.47
CA ARG A 210 -12.88 9.59 -8.72
C ARG A 210 -11.57 9.53 -9.52
N PRO A 211 -11.61 9.21 -10.83
CA PRO A 211 -10.39 9.17 -11.63
C PRO A 211 -9.69 10.53 -11.69
N ALA A 212 -8.44 10.57 -11.23
CA ALA A 212 -7.48 11.63 -11.49
C ALA A 212 -6.63 11.30 -12.74
N VAL A 213 -5.78 12.24 -13.15
CA VAL A 213 -4.73 11.94 -14.13
C VAL A 213 -3.38 11.91 -13.44
N LEU A 214 -2.45 11.10 -13.94
CA LEU A 214 -1.10 10.95 -13.42
C LEU A 214 -0.10 11.43 -14.49
N PRO A 215 0.35 12.70 -14.44
CA PRO A 215 1.21 13.26 -15.48
C PRO A 215 2.61 12.64 -15.41
N GLY A 216 3.03 11.93 -16.45
CA GLY A 216 4.34 11.28 -16.54
C GLY A 216 4.46 9.91 -15.88
N GLY A 217 3.34 9.26 -15.50
CA GLY A 217 3.34 7.89 -14.97
C GLY A 217 4.20 7.74 -13.71
N ASP A 218 5.19 6.85 -13.73
CA ASP A 218 6.14 6.57 -12.63
C ASP A 218 6.80 7.83 -12.07
N ALA A 219 7.02 8.85 -12.91
CA ALA A 219 7.58 10.11 -12.45
C ALA A 219 6.69 10.79 -11.41
N ALA A 220 5.36 10.69 -11.55
CA ALA A 220 4.42 11.23 -10.58
C ALA A 220 4.35 10.38 -9.30
N ALA A 221 4.57 9.05 -9.39
CA ALA A 221 4.71 8.20 -8.20
C ALA A 221 5.96 8.58 -7.38
N ARG A 222 7.02 9.10 -8.02
CA ARG A 222 8.25 9.56 -7.35
C ARG A 222 8.23 11.03 -6.90
N TRP A 223 7.28 11.82 -7.36
CA TRP A 223 7.21 13.27 -7.10
C TRP A 223 5.78 13.68 -6.71
N PRO A 224 5.49 13.83 -5.41
CA PRO A 224 4.16 14.19 -4.91
C PRO A 224 3.56 15.44 -5.55
N VAL A 225 4.37 16.48 -5.80
CA VAL A 225 3.92 17.70 -6.51
C VAL A 225 3.48 17.43 -7.95
N GLN A 226 4.03 16.42 -8.60
CA GLN A 226 3.67 16.03 -9.96
C GLN A 226 2.37 15.20 -9.97
N ALA A 227 2.17 14.32 -8.98
CA ALA A 227 0.87 13.71 -8.74
C ALA A 227 -0.21 14.77 -8.44
N ALA A 228 0.09 15.72 -7.56
CA ALA A 228 -0.81 16.81 -7.20
C ALA A 228 -1.30 17.60 -8.43
N ALA A 229 -0.45 17.82 -9.43
CA ALA A 229 -0.86 18.50 -10.66
C ALA A 229 -2.04 17.84 -11.37
N GLY A 230 -2.13 16.51 -11.34
CA GLY A 230 -3.20 15.78 -11.99
C GLY A 230 -4.50 15.67 -11.21
N PHE A 231 -4.45 15.78 -9.88
CA PHE A 231 -5.65 15.94 -9.05
C PHE A 231 -6.17 17.38 -9.11
N LEU A 232 -5.27 18.35 -8.95
CA LEU A 232 -5.62 19.77 -8.85
C LEU A 232 -6.12 20.37 -10.16
N VAL A 233 -5.80 19.78 -11.33
CA VAL A 233 -6.32 20.26 -12.63
C VAL A 233 -7.84 20.13 -12.75
N GLN A 234 -8.47 19.31 -11.91
CA GLN A 234 -9.94 19.12 -11.89
C GLN A 234 -10.67 20.14 -11.01
N LEU A 235 -9.95 21.00 -10.29
CA LEU A 235 -10.54 22.07 -9.49
C LEU A 235 -10.70 23.34 -10.34
N LEU A 236 -11.91 23.91 -10.36
CA LEU A 236 -12.22 25.10 -11.16
C LEU A 236 -11.54 26.37 -10.62
N ASP A 237 -11.59 26.57 -9.30
CA ASP A 237 -11.10 27.79 -8.62
C ASP A 237 -9.79 27.54 -7.85
N LEU A 238 -8.83 26.85 -8.50
CA LEU A 238 -7.54 26.55 -7.89
C LEU A 238 -6.69 27.83 -7.73
N PRO A 239 -6.32 28.25 -6.50
CA PRO A 239 -5.36 29.33 -6.29
C PRO A 239 -3.98 28.95 -6.85
N ASP A 240 -3.13 29.93 -7.19
CA ASP A 240 -1.80 29.64 -7.75
C ASP A 240 -0.92 28.83 -6.76
N PRO A 241 -0.66 27.53 -7.01
CA PRO A 241 0.11 26.72 -6.07
C PRO A 241 1.60 27.07 -6.06
N SER A 242 2.09 27.90 -6.99
CA SER A 242 3.45 28.44 -6.94
C SER A 242 3.61 29.59 -5.93
N ALA A 243 2.51 30.18 -5.45
CA ALA A 243 2.54 31.21 -4.42
C ALA A 243 2.55 30.62 -2.99
N PRO A 244 2.94 31.40 -1.97
CA PRO A 244 2.72 31.04 -0.58
C PRO A 244 1.23 30.77 -0.29
N PRO A 245 0.92 29.79 0.57
CA PRO A 245 1.83 29.02 1.40
C PRO A 245 2.39 27.73 0.74
N PHE A 246 1.94 27.39 -0.46
CA PHE A 246 2.24 26.10 -1.11
C PHE A 246 3.65 26.04 -1.70
N ASN A 247 4.09 27.13 -2.37
CA ASN A 247 5.43 27.27 -2.95
C ASN A 247 5.83 26.08 -3.86
N PHE A 248 4.91 25.59 -4.70
CA PHE A 248 5.17 24.45 -5.58
C PHE A 248 6.26 24.77 -6.62
N PRO A 249 7.20 23.84 -6.85
CA PRO A 249 8.35 24.07 -7.71
C PRO A 249 7.98 24.04 -9.21
N GLU A 250 8.94 24.40 -10.06
CA GLU A 250 8.81 24.35 -11.54
C GLU A 250 8.25 23.02 -12.06
N ARG A 251 8.65 21.90 -11.43
CA ARG A 251 8.16 20.56 -11.78
C ARG A 251 6.63 20.46 -11.75
N TYR A 252 5.97 21.11 -10.79
CA TYR A 252 4.50 21.16 -10.75
C TYR A 252 3.92 21.86 -11.99
N ARG A 253 4.50 23.01 -12.38
CA ARG A 253 4.02 23.78 -13.54
C ARG A 253 4.12 22.96 -14.83
N GLN A 254 5.23 22.26 -15.02
CA GLN A 254 5.43 21.35 -16.14
C GLN A 254 4.43 20.19 -16.12
N ALA A 255 4.23 19.56 -14.96
CA ALA A 255 3.26 18.47 -14.80
C ALA A 255 1.82 18.90 -15.07
N ARG A 256 1.44 20.10 -14.61
CA ARG A 256 0.12 20.69 -14.86
C ARG A 256 -0.10 20.96 -16.34
N GLU A 257 0.94 21.35 -17.07
CA GLU A 257 0.84 21.55 -18.52
C GLU A 257 0.68 20.22 -19.27
N LEU A 258 1.39 19.16 -18.85
CA LEU A 258 1.16 17.80 -19.36
C LEU A 258 -0.29 17.34 -19.11
N ALA A 259 -0.79 17.55 -17.88
CA ALA A 259 -2.15 17.23 -17.49
C ALA A 259 -3.19 17.92 -18.39
N ARG A 260 -3.04 19.24 -18.60
CA ARG A 260 -3.94 20.04 -19.43
C ARG A 260 -3.92 19.66 -20.91
N LYS A 261 -2.74 19.27 -21.42
CA LYS A 261 -2.58 18.87 -22.82
C LYS A 261 -2.95 17.40 -23.07
N GLY A 262 -3.17 16.60 -22.02
CA GLY A 262 -3.41 15.16 -22.14
C GLY A 262 -2.21 14.40 -22.71
N VAL A 263 -0.98 14.88 -22.47
CA VAL A 263 0.25 14.29 -23.02
C VAL A 263 0.95 13.48 -21.94
N ARG A 264 1.17 12.19 -22.19
CA ARG A 264 1.79 11.25 -21.23
C ARG A 264 1.08 11.28 -19.87
N THR A 265 -0.25 11.30 -19.90
CA THR A 265 -1.11 11.31 -18.72
C THR A 265 -1.86 9.99 -18.66
N PHE A 266 -1.84 9.35 -17.50
CA PHE A 266 -2.50 8.06 -17.28
C PHE A 266 -3.64 8.24 -16.28
N ALA A 267 -4.81 7.65 -16.54
CA ALA A 267 -5.91 7.71 -15.58
C ALA A 267 -5.56 6.91 -14.32
N THR A 268 -5.89 7.45 -13.15
CA THR A 268 -5.68 6.75 -11.89
C THR A 268 -6.78 6.99 -10.86
N THR A 269 -7.12 5.97 -10.09
CA THR A 269 -8.01 6.01 -8.93
C THR A 269 -7.24 5.80 -7.63
N SER A 270 -5.94 6.10 -7.61
CA SER A 270 -5.06 5.83 -6.48
C SER A 270 -5.30 6.72 -5.26
N VAL A 271 -5.66 6.10 -4.14
CA VAL A 271 -5.70 6.77 -2.83
C VAL A 271 -4.28 7.10 -2.37
N GLY A 272 -3.28 6.26 -2.63
CA GLY A 272 -1.88 6.59 -2.33
C GLY A 272 -1.42 7.90 -3.00
N ARG A 273 -1.79 8.14 -4.26
CA ARG A 273 -1.50 9.40 -4.95
C ARG A 273 -2.33 10.59 -4.44
N LEU A 274 -3.52 10.35 -3.88
CA LEU A 274 -4.28 11.36 -3.16
C LEU A 274 -3.57 11.77 -1.85
N PHE A 275 -3.02 10.80 -1.10
CA PHE A 275 -2.16 11.09 0.07
C PHE A 275 -0.95 11.93 -0.32
N ASP A 276 -0.25 11.58 -1.41
CA ASP A 276 0.87 12.36 -1.92
C ASP A 276 0.46 13.79 -2.29
N THR A 277 -0.74 13.96 -2.86
CA THR A 277 -1.30 15.27 -3.21
C THR A 277 -1.51 16.15 -1.98
N VAL A 278 -2.12 15.60 -0.92
CA VAL A 278 -2.33 16.33 0.33
C VAL A 278 -0.99 16.61 1.03
N ALA A 279 -0.07 15.65 1.04
CA ALA A 279 1.27 15.86 1.57
C ALA A 279 1.99 17.03 0.85
N ALA A 280 1.88 17.10 -0.48
CA ALA A 280 2.43 18.21 -1.25
C ALA A 280 1.80 19.55 -0.83
N LEU A 281 0.48 19.64 -0.75
CA LEU A 281 -0.25 20.85 -0.32
C LEU A 281 0.15 21.33 1.10
N LEU A 282 0.57 20.41 1.97
CA LEU A 282 1.02 20.73 3.32
C LEU A 282 2.52 21.01 3.45
N GLY A 283 3.31 20.82 2.38
CA GLY A 283 4.71 21.24 2.31
C GLY A 283 5.70 20.16 1.88
N PHE A 284 5.28 18.93 1.60
CA PHE A 284 6.16 17.89 1.05
C PHE A 284 6.37 18.10 -0.45
N THR A 285 7.24 19.04 -0.82
CA THR A 285 7.40 19.48 -2.23
C THR A 285 8.59 18.84 -2.97
N ARG A 286 9.29 17.90 -2.32
CA ARG A 286 10.45 17.18 -2.87
C ARG A 286 10.09 15.80 -3.42
N GLY A 287 10.99 15.21 -4.19
CA GLY A 287 10.88 13.82 -4.61
C GLY A 287 10.99 12.87 -3.41
N ILE A 288 10.29 11.74 -3.51
CA ILE A 288 10.39 10.65 -2.53
C ILE A 288 11.65 9.81 -2.80
N THR A 289 12.21 9.23 -1.74
CA THR A 289 13.39 8.36 -1.81
C THR A 289 13.06 6.88 -1.61
N PHE A 290 11.84 6.59 -1.17
CA PHE A 290 11.27 5.25 -0.99
C PHE A 290 9.76 5.36 -1.11
N GLU A 291 9.11 4.24 -1.41
CA GLU A 291 7.67 4.17 -1.60
C GLU A 291 6.88 4.61 -0.36
N GLY A 292 5.79 5.34 -0.56
CA GLY A 292 4.92 5.80 0.53
C GLY A 292 5.51 6.90 1.42
N GLN A 293 6.73 7.41 1.16
CA GLN A 293 7.39 8.39 2.03
C GLN A 293 6.53 9.62 2.36
N ALA A 294 5.84 10.19 1.38
CA ALA A 294 5.03 11.38 1.60
C ALA A 294 3.73 11.07 2.37
N ALA A 295 3.12 9.90 2.12
CA ALA A 295 1.99 9.40 2.90
C ALA A 295 2.36 9.14 4.38
N ILE A 296 3.52 8.52 4.64
CA ILE A 296 4.05 8.29 6.01
C ILE A 296 4.34 9.62 6.71
N TRP A 297 4.92 10.58 5.99
CA TRP A 297 5.13 11.93 6.53
C TRP A 297 3.80 12.61 6.91
N LEU A 298 2.77 12.45 6.08
CA LEU A 298 1.43 13.00 6.33
C LEU A 298 0.75 12.34 7.53
N GLU A 299 0.91 11.02 7.71
CA GLU A 299 0.43 10.30 8.90
C GLU A 299 1.10 10.84 10.17
N HIS A 300 2.43 10.96 10.18
CA HIS A 300 3.16 11.47 11.34
C HIS A 300 2.71 12.88 11.72
N LEU A 301 2.49 13.74 10.72
CA LEU A 301 1.94 15.08 10.90
C LEU A 301 0.52 15.05 11.47
N ALA A 302 -0.35 14.14 11.02
CA ALA A 302 -1.72 14.02 11.52
C ALA A 302 -1.79 13.51 12.98
N ARG A 303 -0.82 12.71 13.43
CA ARG A 303 -0.78 12.15 14.80
C ARG A 303 -0.50 13.19 15.88
N THR A 304 0.05 14.35 15.54
CA THR A 304 0.36 15.41 16.51
C THR A 304 -0.84 16.33 16.80
N ALA A 305 -1.91 16.23 16.00
CA ALA A 305 -3.12 17.02 16.17
C ALA A 305 -4.20 16.26 16.97
N PRO A 306 -5.04 16.98 17.74
CA PRO A 306 -6.22 16.39 18.37
C PRO A 306 -7.26 15.97 17.33
N PRO A 307 -8.28 15.17 17.72
CA PRO A 307 -9.41 14.87 16.85
C PRO A 307 -10.07 16.15 16.30
N VAL A 308 -10.36 16.16 15.00
CA VAL A 308 -11.01 17.29 14.30
C VAL A 308 -12.12 16.77 13.39
N GLN A 309 -12.99 17.67 12.93
CA GLN A 309 -14.04 17.30 11.99
C GLN A 309 -13.45 16.90 10.62
N PRO A 310 -14.02 15.85 9.98
CA PRO A 310 -13.59 15.40 8.66
C PRO A 310 -13.97 16.41 7.56
N TYR A 311 -13.13 16.48 6.53
CA TYR A 311 -13.49 17.20 5.30
C TYR A 311 -14.61 16.49 4.51
N PRO A 312 -15.37 17.22 3.67
CA PRO A 312 -16.36 16.61 2.79
C PRO A 312 -15.69 15.70 1.76
N PHE A 313 -16.09 14.43 1.72
CA PHE A 313 -15.61 13.46 0.74
C PHE A 313 -16.78 12.59 0.25
N PRO A 314 -17.66 13.14 -0.61
CA PRO A 314 -18.91 12.49 -0.94
C PRO A 314 -18.74 11.34 -1.93
N LEU A 315 -19.58 10.32 -1.79
CA LEU A 315 -19.82 9.32 -2.83
C LEU A 315 -20.83 9.86 -3.84
N GLU A 316 -20.40 10.11 -5.07
CA GLU A 316 -21.25 10.52 -6.20
C GLU A 316 -21.45 9.34 -7.15
N GLY A 317 -22.62 8.71 -7.09
CA GLY A 317 -22.86 7.46 -7.81
C GLY A 317 -21.93 6.36 -7.29
N ARG A 318 -20.89 6.03 -8.06
CA ARG A 318 -19.86 5.05 -7.70
C ARG A 318 -18.50 5.68 -7.37
N GLU A 319 -18.39 7.00 -7.44
CA GLU A 319 -17.12 7.72 -7.30
C GLU A 319 -17.01 8.44 -5.97
N LEU A 320 -15.97 8.15 -5.18
CA LEU A 320 -15.56 8.99 -4.07
C LEU A 320 -14.92 10.27 -4.63
N ASP A 321 -15.64 11.38 -4.55
CA ASP A 321 -15.22 12.66 -5.14
C ASP A 321 -14.20 13.39 -4.26
N PHE A 322 -12.93 13.36 -4.65
CA PHE A 322 -11.88 14.06 -3.92
C PHE A 322 -11.95 15.59 -4.05
N ARG A 323 -12.73 16.15 -5.00
CA ARG A 323 -12.68 17.58 -5.31
C ARG A 323 -13.11 18.47 -4.14
N PRO A 324 -14.24 18.21 -3.44
CA PRO A 324 -14.62 18.96 -2.25
C PRO A 324 -13.59 18.84 -1.11
N LEU A 325 -12.99 17.65 -0.94
CA LEU A 325 -11.96 17.39 0.04
C LEU A 325 -10.71 18.26 -0.23
N LEU A 326 -10.20 18.25 -1.46
CA LEU A 326 -9.01 19.03 -1.82
C LEU A 326 -9.28 20.54 -1.77
N ALA A 327 -10.48 20.99 -2.16
CA ALA A 327 -10.87 22.38 -2.02
C ALA A 327 -10.83 22.85 -0.55
N ALA A 328 -11.36 22.05 0.37
CA ALA A 328 -11.34 22.36 1.80
C ALA A 328 -9.91 22.35 2.39
N VAL A 329 -9.06 21.39 1.99
CA VAL A 329 -7.64 21.34 2.36
C VAL A 329 -6.90 22.62 1.92
N ILE A 330 -7.12 23.05 0.67
CA ILE A 330 -6.52 24.27 0.12
C ILE A 330 -6.99 25.51 0.88
N GLU A 331 -8.29 25.59 1.14
CA GLU A 331 -8.89 26.74 1.83
C GLU A 331 -8.36 26.89 3.26
N ASP A 332 -8.32 25.81 4.03
CA ASP A 332 -7.77 25.81 5.39
C ASP A 332 -6.27 26.13 5.39
N ARG A 333 -5.53 25.61 4.40
CA ARG A 333 -4.11 25.91 4.26
C ARG A 333 -3.87 27.40 4.00
N LEU A 334 -4.69 28.03 3.16
CA LEU A 334 -4.67 29.46 2.89
C LEU A 334 -5.06 30.31 4.10
N ARG A 335 -6.00 29.83 4.92
CA ARG A 335 -6.39 30.48 6.20
C ARG A 335 -5.33 30.36 7.28
N GLY A 336 -4.24 29.63 7.04
CA GLY A 336 -3.17 29.44 8.00
C GLY A 336 -3.52 28.45 9.11
N ARG A 337 -4.50 27.56 8.89
CA ARG A 337 -4.75 26.44 9.80
C ARG A 337 -3.51 25.57 9.92
N ASP A 338 -3.28 25.03 11.11
CA ASP A 338 -2.14 24.14 11.39
C ASP A 338 -2.13 22.95 10.41
N PRO A 339 -1.04 22.73 9.65
CA PRO A 339 -0.90 21.56 8.79
C PRO A 339 -1.18 20.23 9.50
N ALA A 340 -0.89 20.10 10.80
CA ALA A 340 -1.21 18.90 11.58
C ALA A 340 -2.72 18.65 11.64
N GLU A 341 -3.52 19.69 11.88
CA GLU A 341 -4.97 19.59 11.90
C GLU A 341 -5.56 19.32 10.52
N ILE A 342 -4.99 19.91 9.46
CA ILE A 342 -5.44 19.65 8.09
C ILE A 342 -5.16 18.19 7.71
N ALA A 343 -3.97 17.69 8.04
CA ALA A 343 -3.61 16.28 7.83
C ALA A 343 -4.56 15.36 8.62
N ARG A 344 -4.88 15.70 9.88
CA ARG A 344 -5.85 14.96 10.68
C ARG A 344 -7.24 14.95 10.06
N ALA A 345 -7.79 16.11 9.67
CA ALA A 345 -9.11 16.21 9.04
C ALA A 345 -9.21 15.43 7.71
N PHE A 346 -8.10 15.33 6.97
CA PHE A 346 -8.00 14.49 5.78
C PHE A 346 -8.11 12.99 6.11
N HIS A 347 -7.40 12.49 7.12
CA HIS A 347 -7.51 11.09 7.53
C HIS A 347 -8.92 10.76 8.04
N GLU A 348 -9.53 11.66 8.82
CA GLU A 348 -10.92 11.53 9.28
C GLU A 348 -11.91 11.49 8.09
N ALA A 349 -11.65 12.26 7.03
CA ALA A 349 -12.49 12.27 5.82
C ALA A 349 -12.47 10.92 5.10
N ILE A 350 -11.29 10.31 4.96
CA ILE A 350 -11.17 8.96 4.37
C ILE A 350 -11.88 7.94 5.25
N ALA A 351 -11.68 7.97 6.57
CA ALA A 351 -12.34 7.05 7.50
C ALA A 351 -13.87 7.17 7.43
N ARG A 352 -14.40 8.40 7.33
CA ARG A 352 -15.82 8.67 7.15
C ARG A 352 -16.35 8.18 5.79
N ALA A 353 -15.57 8.33 4.73
CA ALA A 353 -15.96 7.82 3.41
C ALA A 353 -16.07 6.29 3.40
N ILE A 354 -15.11 5.61 4.03
CA ILE A 354 -15.14 4.14 4.22
C ILE A 354 -16.39 3.73 5.01
N GLU A 355 -16.67 4.39 6.14
CA GLU A 355 -17.88 4.16 6.92
C GLU A 355 -19.15 4.32 6.08
N GLN A 356 -19.28 5.42 5.35
CA GLN A 356 -20.47 5.69 4.53
C GLN A 356 -20.69 4.59 3.48
N VAL A 357 -19.64 4.20 2.75
CA VAL A 357 -19.73 3.18 1.71
C VAL A 357 -20.03 1.81 2.34
N ALA A 358 -19.40 1.47 3.46
CA ALA A 358 -19.63 0.21 4.16
C ALA A 358 -21.09 0.09 4.63
N LEU A 359 -21.65 1.15 5.24
CA LEU A 359 -23.04 1.15 5.70
C LEU A 359 -24.03 1.04 4.55
N GLN A 360 -23.79 1.75 3.44
CA GLN A 360 -24.65 1.71 2.27
C GLN A 360 -24.78 0.28 1.71
N HIS A 361 -23.66 -0.43 1.57
CA HIS A 361 -23.68 -1.80 1.06
C HIS A 361 -24.13 -2.82 2.10
N ALA A 362 -23.81 -2.60 3.39
CA ALA A 362 -24.30 -3.46 4.46
C ALA A 362 -25.82 -3.46 4.56
N GLU A 363 -26.45 -2.28 4.43
CA GLU A 363 -27.91 -2.13 4.44
C GLU A 363 -28.55 -2.70 3.17
N ALA A 364 -27.99 -2.39 2.00
CA ALA A 364 -28.57 -2.79 0.72
C ALA A 364 -28.45 -4.30 0.44
N GLU A 365 -27.35 -4.93 0.87
CA GLU A 365 -26.98 -6.30 0.48
C GLU A 365 -26.93 -7.28 1.66
N GLY A 366 -27.12 -6.79 2.90
CA GLY A 366 -27.10 -7.61 4.11
C GLY A 366 -25.70 -8.11 4.50
N ILE A 367 -24.65 -7.49 3.97
CA ILE A 367 -23.26 -7.88 4.19
C ILE A 367 -22.75 -7.29 5.50
N ARG A 368 -22.10 -8.13 6.31
CA ARG A 368 -21.62 -7.73 7.65
C ARG A 368 -20.12 -7.57 7.75
N HIS A 369 -19.37 -8.17 6.83
CA HIS A 369 -17.91 -8.20 6.89
C HIS A 369 -17.34 -7.09 6.04
N VAL A 370 -16.48 -6.26 6.63
CA VAL A 370 -15.77 -5.18 5.95
C VAL A 370 -14.29 -5.52 5.93
N VAL A 371 -13.73 -5.75 4.75
CA VAL A 371 -12.29 -6.03 4.57
C VAL A 371 -11.56 -4.74 4.25
N LEU A 372 -10.43 -4.48 4.93
CA LEU A 372 -9.52 -3.39 4.63
C LEU A 372 -8.13 -3.97 4.29
N SER A 373 -7.68 -3.75 3.05
CA SER A 373 -6.38 -4.24 2.55
C SER A 373 -5.79 -3.32 1.49
N GLY A 374 -4.53 -3.53 1.10
CA GLY A 374 -3.73 -2.61 0.29
C GLY A 374 -2.81 -1.72 1.13
N GLY A 375 -1.72 -1.26 0.52
CA GLY A 375 -0.63 -0.56 1.20
C GLY A 375 -1.04 0.68 2.01
N VAL A 376 -2.14 1.36 1.66
CA VAL A 376 -2.63 2.53 2.41
C VAL A 376 -3.05 2.16 3.83
N PHE A 377 -3.53 0.92 4.07
CA PHE A 377 -3.92 0.48 5.42
C PHE A 377 -2.75 0.08 6.32
N GLN A 378 -1.49 0.26 5.86
CA GLN A 378 -0.32 0.33 6.76
C GLN A 378 -0.34 1.61 7.61
N ASN A 379 -1.14 2.60 7.23
CA ASN A 379 -1.38 3.81 8.02
C ASN A 379 -2.16 3.47 9.29
N SER A 380 -1.45 3.45 10.41
CA SER A 380 -1.97 3.05 11.71
C SER A 380 -3.07 3.99 12.22
N LEU A 381 -2.94 5.27 11.90
CA LEU A 381 -3.91 6.30 12.27
C LEU A 381 -5.24 6.10 11.54
N LEU A 382 -5.18 5.95 10.22
CA LEU A 382 -6.36 5.70 9.39
C LEU A 382 -7.06 4.42 9.83
N LEU A 383 -6.29 3.34 10.03
CA LEU A 383 -6.85 2.05 10.41
C LEU A 383 -7.56 2.12 11.77
N ALA A 384 -6.97 2.81 12.75
CA ALA A 384 -7.60 3.02 14.06
C ALA A 384 -8.93 3.77 13.91
N HIS A 385 -8.96 4.86 13.14
CA HIS A 385 -10.20 5.64 12.97
C HIS A 385 -11.29 4.85 12.23
N VAL A 386 -10.93 4.10 11.20
CA VAL A 386 -11.90 3.26 10.49
C VAL A 386 -12.50 2.23 11.44
N LYS A 387 -11.67 1.56 12.25
CA LYS A 387 -12.13 0.60 13.26
C LYS A 387 -13.02 1.25 14.32
N ASP A 388 -12.66 2.42 14.83
CA ASP A 388 -13.46 3.14 15.81
C ASP A 388 -14.83 3.54 15.25
N ARG A 389 -14.87 4.03 14.00
CA ARG A 389 -16.11 4.43 13.33
C ARG A 389 -17.01 3.23 13.05
N LEU A 390 -16.47 2.19 12.42
CA LEU A 390 -17.23 0.97 12.10
C LEU A 390 -17.62 0.19 13.37
N GLY A 391 -16.84 0.28 14.44
CA GLY A 391 -17.14 -0.31 15.74
C GLY A 391 -18.36 0.28 16.44
N ALA A 392 -18.86 1.43 15.98
CA ALA A 392 -20.15 1.98 16.43
C ALA A 392 -21.35 1.17 15.93
N TYR A 393 -21.16 0.24 15.00
CA TYR A 393 -22.18 -0.61 14.38
C TYR A 393 -21.92 -2.08 14.75
N PRO A 394 -22.57 -2.61 15.80
CA PRO A 394 -22.28 -3.95 16.34
C PRO A 394 -22.47 -5.11 15.35
N GLU A 395 -23.24 -4.89 14.29
CA GLU A 395 -23.48 -5.84 13.21
C GLU A 395 -22.33 -5.95 12.21
N LEU A 396 -21.42 -4.96 12.19
CA LEU A 396 -20.27 -4.94 11.28
C LEU A 396 -19.04 -5.58 11.92
N ILE A 397 -18.32 -6.34 11.11
CA ILE A 397 -17.09 -7.03 11.49
C ILE A 397 -15.97 -6.55 10.57
N VAL A 398 -15.00 -5.82 11.13
CA VAL A 398 -13.84 -5.32 10.37
C VAL A 398 -12.75 -6.38 10.34
N LEU A 399 -12.36 -6.77 9.13
CA LEU A 399 -11.30 -7.71 8.83
C LEU A 399 -10.13 -6.98 8.18
N VAL A 400 -8.91 -7.32 8.62
CA VAL A 400 -7.65 -6.81 8.06
C VAL A 400 -6.67 -7.95 7.95
N ASN A 401 -5.64 -7.80 7.13
CA ASN A 401 -4.53 -8.74 7.09
C ASN A 401 -3.91 -8.91 8.50
N ARG A 402 -3.69 -10.16 8.90
CA ARG A 402 -3.07 -10.55 10.16
C ARG A 402 -1.82 -11.37 9.90
N ASP A 403 -1.91 -12.44 9.12
CA ASP A 403 -0.82 -13.41 8.99
C ASP A 403 0.09 -13.09 7.78
N VAL A 404 -0.48 -12.46 6.75
CA VAL A 404 0.27 -11.80 5.66
C VAL A 404 0.23 -10.27 5.82
N PRO A 405 1.13 -9.49 5.20
CA PRO A 405 1.06 -8.03 5.26
C PRO A 405 -0.06 -7.49 4.35
N PRO A 406 -0.61 -6.29 4.64
CA PRO A 406 -1.64 -5.66 3.80
C PRO A 406 -1.07 -4.99 2.52
N ASN A 407 0.24 -4.91 2.36
CA ASN A 407 0.86 -4.42 1.12
C ASN A 407 1.09 -5.59 0.15
N ASP A 408 1.75 -5.34 -0.99
CA ASP A 408 2.00 -6.32 -2.05
C ASP A 408 2.70 -7.61 -1.58
N GLY A 409 3.31 -7.58 -0.38
CA GLY A 409 3.82 -8.78 0.26
C GLY A 409 2.76 -9.84 0.60
N GLY A 410 1.47 -9.49 0.63
CA GLY A 410 0.36 -10.42 0.90
C GLY A 410 -0.39 -10.88 -0.35
N ILE A 411 -0.09 -10.30 -1.52
CA ILE A 411 -0.90 -10.46 -2.72
C ILE A 411 -0.87 -11.89 -3.25
N SER A 412 0.27 -12.57 -3.14
CA SER A 412 0.45 -13.93 -3.65
C SER A 412 -0.41 -14.95 -2.92
N LEU A 413 -0.75 -14.73 -1.64
CA LEU A 413 -1.73 -15.57 -0.93
C LEU A 413 -3.14 -15.36 -1.51
N GLY A 414 -3.50 -14.11 -1.81
CA GLY A 414 -4.80 -13.81 -2.42
C GLY A 414 -4.91 -14.32 -3.85
N GLN A 415 -3.84 -14.25 -4.63
CA GLN A 415 -3.74 -14.85 -5.96
C GLN A 415 -3.94 -16.37 -5.88
N ALA A 416 -3.23 -17.04 -4.98
CA ALA A 416 -3.34 -18.49 -4.78
C ALA A 416 -4.71 -18.96 -4.28
N ALA A 417 -5.50 -18.08 -3.65
CA ALA A 417 -6.86 -18.39 -3.21
C ALA A 417 -7.93 -18.15 -4.29
N LEU A 418 -7.62 -17.30 -5.28
CA LEU A 418 -8.51 -16.97 -6.39
C LEU A 418 -8.29 -17.84 -7.63
N GLY A 419 -7.10 -18.43 -7.77
CA GLY A 419 -6.81 -19.49 -8.73
C GLY A 419 -7.09 -20.85 -8.13
#